data_AF-A0A3S1CUR5-F1
#
_entry.id   AF-A0A3S1CUR5-F1
#
_cell.length_a   1.000
_cell.length_b   1.000
_cell.length_c   1.000
_cell.angle_alpha   90.00
_cell.angle_beta   90.00
_cell.angle_gamma   90.00
#
_symmetry.space_group_name_H-M   'P 1'
#
loop_
_entity.id
_entity.type
_entity.pdbx_description
1 polymer ?
#
loop_
_entity_poly.entity_id
_entity_poly.type
_entity_poly.pdbx_seq_one_letter_code
_entity_poly.pdbx_strand_id
1 'polypeptide(L)'
;RLRGEGGVAGEVAQVLIDEFFMDVEHSLRELGVGDVGVPKRMKKLAKMFYGRTAAYDDALERNDHDALSIALARNVRPDAGAWPQATDLAGYVADVSRRLAEQPTESIVSGTVAFPVPKTI
;
A
#
# COMPACT_ATOMS: atom_id res chain seq x y z
N ARG A 1 4.91 -4.26 6.93
CA ARG A 1 6.15 -4.43 7.72
C ARG A 1 6.05 -3.89 9.14
N LEU A 2 5.74 -2.61 9.37
CA LEU A 2 5.67 -2.04 10.73
C LEU A 2 4.31 -2.21 11.43
N ARG A 3 3.36 -2.91 10.80
CA ARG A 3 2.04 -3.14 11.38
C ARG A 3 2.16 -4.01 12.63
N GLY A 4 1.52 -3.57 13.72
CA GLY A 4 1.52 -4.31 14.98
C GLY A 4 2.80 -4.14 15.81
N GLU A 5 3.80 -3.41 15.29
CA GLU A 5 4.98 -3.04 16.06
C GLU A 5 4.63 -1.97 17.12
N GLY A 6 5.29 -2.03 18.27
CA GLY A 6 5.18 -1.04 19.34
C GLY A 6 6.31 -0.02 19.33
N GLY A 7 6.31 0.88 20.32
CA GLY A 7 7.36 1.89 20.52
C GLY A 7 7.61 2.75 19.28
N VAL A 8 8.88 3.07 19.02
CA VAL A 8 9.31 3.92 17.90
C VAL A 8 8.83 3.40 16.54
N ALA A 9 8.80 2.09 16.34
CA ALA A 9 8.33 1.50 15.09
C ALA A 9 6.84 1.73 14.85
N GLY A 10 6.02 1.62 15.90
CA GLY A 10 4.60 1.96 15.85
C GLY A 10 4.36 3.46 15.63
N GLU A 11 5.16 4.32 16.24
CA GLU A 11 5.12 5.77 16.03
C GLU A 11 5.45 6.14 14.57
N VAL A 12 6.52 5.58 14.00
CA VAL A 12 6.87 5.76 12.58
C VAL A 12 5.74 5.28 11.67
N ALA A 13 5.12 4.14 11.99
CA ALA A 13 3.98 3.64 11.21
C ALA A 13 2.79 4.63 11.22
N GLN A 14 2.54 5.30 12.35
CA GLN A 14 1.51 6.34 12.44
C GLN A 14 1.87 7.58 11.63
N VAL A 15 3.10 8.08 11.76
CA VAL A 15 3.56 9.24 10.97
C VAL A 15 3.42 8.98 9.47
N LEU A 16 3.76 7.78 9.00
CA LEU A 16 3.62 7.41 7.60
C LEU A 16 2.16 7.41 7.11
N ILE A 17 1.22 6.93 7.92
CA ILE A 17 -0.19 6.91 7.51
C ILE A 17 -0.82 8.31 7.57
N ASP A 18 -0.44 9.11 8.55
CA ASP A 18 -0.89 10.50 8.68
C ASP A 18 -0.40 11.33 7.47
N GLU A 19 0.89 11.25 7.15
CA GLU A 19 1.48 11.97 6.01
C GLU A 19 0.84 11.52 4.68
N PHE A 20 0.63 10.22 4.51
CA PHE A 20 -0.06 9.70 3.32
C PHE A 20 -1.47 10.30 3.17
N PHE A 21 -2.26 10.36 4.25
CA PHE A 21 -3.61 10.93 4.16
C PHE A 21 -3.61 12.45 4.05
N MET A 22 -2.61 13.14 4.60
CA MET A 22 -2.41 14.58 4.37
C MET A 22 -2.15 14.88 2.89
N ASP A 23 -1.27 14.11 2.24
CA ASP A 23 -0.97 14.26 0.81
C ASP A 23 -2.19 13.92 -0.08
N VAL A 24 -2.94 12.87 0.28
CA VAL A 24 -4.19 12.52 -0.39
C VAL A 24 -5.24 13.63 -0.23
N GLU A 25 -5.36 14.25 0.94
CA GLU A 25 -6.25 15.38 1.15
C GLU A 25 -5.83 16.58 0.28
N HIS A 26 -4.53 16.88 0.25
CA HIS A 26 -3.98 17.95 -0.58
C HIS A 26 -4.31 17.73 -2.06
N SER A 27 -4.06 16.52 -2.57
CA SER A 27 -4.39 16.12 -3.93
C SER A 27 -5.88 16.29 -4.26
N LEU A 28 -6.79 15.99 -3.32
CA LEU A 28 -8.23 16.23 -3.54
C LEU A 28 -8.54 17.71 -3.74
N ARG A 29 -7.90 18.58 -2.95
CA ARG A 29 -8.10 20.04 -3.00
C ARG A 29 -7.53 20.59 -4.31
N GLU A 30 -6.37 20.12 -4.75
CA GLU A 30 -5.78 20.45 -6.05
C GLU A 30 -6.69 20.05 -7.22
N LEU A 31 -7.43 18.94 -7.08
CA LEU A 31 -8.45 18.51 -8.04
C LEU A 31 -9.78 19.28 -7.93
N GLY A 32 -9.83 20.38 -7.19
CA GLY A 32 -10.98 21.27 -7.07
C GLY A 32 -12.07 20.78 -6.10
N VAL A 33 -11.78 19.81 -5.23
CA VAL A 33 -12.70 19.44 -4.15
C VAL A 33 -12.66 20.49 -3.05
N GLY A 34 -13.73 21.27 -2.92
CA GLY A 34 -13.87 22.25 -1.83
C GLY A 34 -14.07 21.64 -0.44
N ASP A 35 -13.92 22.47 0.59
CA ASP A 35 -13.90 22.08 2.01
C ASP A 35 -15.10 21.22 2.45
N VAL A 36 -16.29 21.52 1.92
CA VAL A 36 -17.51 20.76 2.24
C VAL A 36 -17.46 19.33 1.68
N GLY A 37 -16.76 19.11 0.57
CA GLY A 37 -16.64 17.82 -0.10
C GLY A 37 -15.52 16.93 0.41
N VAL A 38 -14.45 17.54 0.96
CA VAL A 38 -13.23 16.82 1.40
C VAL A 38 -13.54 15.74 2.44
N PRO A 39 -14.24 16.00 3.57
CA PRO A 39 -14.45 14.98 4.61
C PRO A 39 -15.15 13.72 4.08
N LYS A 40 -16.16 13.89 3.21
CA LYS A 40 -16.91 12.79 2.61
C LYS A 40 -16.03 11.95 1.68
N ARG A 41 -15.16 12.58 0.89
CA ARG A 41 -14.24 11.88 -0.01
C ARG A 41 -13.12 11.19 0.76
N MET A 42 -12.55 11.84 1.77
CA MET A 42 -11.56 11.25 2.66
C MET A 42 -12.10 9.98 3.34
N LYS A 43 -13.33 10.01 3.86
CA LYS A 43 -13.97 8.80 4.42
C LYS A 43 -14.10 7.66 3.41
N LYS A 44 -14.44 7.96 2.15
CA LYS A 44 -14.51 6.96 1.08
C LYS A 44 -13.12 6.42 0.73
N LEU A 45 -12.13 7.29 0.61
CA LEU A 45 -10.74 6.92 0.31
C LEU A 45 -10.15 6.05 1.41
N ALA A 46 -10.33 6.40 2.69
CA ALA A 46 -9.90 5.58 3.81
C ALA A 46 -10.52 4.18 3.77
N LYS A 47 -11.84 4.06 3.55
CA LYS A 47 -12.51 2.76 3.41
C LYS A 47 -11.92 1.95 2.25
N MET A 48 -11.66 2.57 1.10
CA MET A 48 -11.05 1.89 -0.04
C MET A 48 -9.61 1.48 0.25
N PHE A 49 -8.81 2.34 0.89
CA PHE A 49 -7.44 2.05 1.27
C PHE A 49 -7.38 0.78 2.15
N TYR A 50 -8.09 0.77 3.28
CA TYR A 50 -8.08 -0.36 4.21
C TYR A 50 -8.68 -1.63 3.61
N GLY A 51 -9.72 -1.52 2.76
CA GLY A 51 -10.27 -2.69 2.07
C GLY A 51 -9.31 -3.28 1.03
N ARG A 52 -8.53 -2.44 0.35
CA ARG A 52 -7.54 -2.88 -0.64
C ARG A 52 -6.33 -3.51 0.02
N THR A 53 -5.77 -2.87 1.05
CA THR A 53 -4.60 -3.38 1.77
C THR A 53 -4.92 -4.70 2.46
N ALA A 54 -6.08 -4.83 3.10
CA ALA A 54 -6.50 -6.10 3.72
C ALA A 54 -6.51 -7.28 2.74
N ALA A 55 -6.95 -7.06 1.48
CA ALA A 55 -6.93 -8.11 0.47
C ALA A 55 -5.50 -8.50 0.05
N TYR A 56 -4.57 -7.54 0.04
CA TYR A 56 -3.17 -7.83 -0.25
C TYR A 56 -2.49 -8.56 0.91
N ASP A 57 -2.78 -8.12 2.14
CA ASP A 57 -2.22 -8.75 3.34
C ASP A 57 -2.66 -10.21 3.46
N ASP A 58 -3.96 -10.48 3.28
CA ASP A 58 -4.51 -11.85 3.32
C ASP A 58 -3.84 -12.77 2.27
N ALA A 59 -3.64 -12.27 1.05
CA ALA A 59 -2.97 -13.02 0.00
C ALA A 59 -1.48 -13.25 0.32
N LEU A 60 -0.79 -12.24 0.85
CA LEU A 60 0.62 -12.35 1.25
C LEU A 60 0.80 -13.32 2.43
N GLU A 61 -0.05 -13.27 3.45
CA GLU A 61 -0.02 -14.16 4.62
C GLU A 61 -0.24 -15.62 4.23
N ARG A 62 -1.13 -15.87 3.25
CA ARG A 62 -1.39 -17.20 2.71
C ARG A 62 -0.38 -17.67 1.67
N ASN A 63 0.57 -16.82 1.27
CA ASN A 63 1.44 -17.04 0.11
C ASN A 63 0.64 -17.37 -1.18
N ASP A 64 -0.54 -16.78 -1.34
CA ASP A 64 -1.44 -16.99 -2.46
C ASP A 64 -1.19 -15.93 -3.55
N HIS A 65 -0.31 -16.29 -4.50
CA HIS A 65 0.12 -15.38 -5.57
C HIS A 65 -1.02 -15.04 -6.54
N ASP A 66 -1.89 -16.01 -6.83
CA ASP A 66 -3.03 -15.82 -7.72
C ASP A 66 -4.05 -14.85 -7.10
N ALA A 67 -4.37 -15.02 -5.81
CA ALA A 67 -5.23 -14.08 -5.09
C ALA A 67 -4.63 -12.67 -5.06
N LEU A 68 -3.32 -12.54 -4.87
CA LEU A 68 -2.63 -11.24 -4.91
C LEU A 68 -2.73 -10.59 -6.30
N SER A 69 -2.50 -11.36 -7.36
CA SER A 69 -2.62 -10.90 -8.76
C SER A 69 -4.04 -10.42 -9.08
N ILE A 70 -5.07 -11.20 -8.70
CA ILE A 70 -6.48 -10.83 -8.87
C ILE A 70 -6.81 -9.55 -8.09
N ALA A 71 -6.37 -9.45 -6.83
CA ALA A 71 -6.62 -8.28 -6.00
C ALA A 71 -5.95 -7.02 -6.58
N LEU A 72 -4.71 -7.13 -7.06
CA LEU A 72 -4.00 -6.04 -7.72
C LEU A 72 -4.68 -5.62 -9.02
N ALA A 73 -5.11 -6.57 -9.85
CA ALA A 73 -5.79 -6.26 -11.09
C ALA A 73 -7.09 -5.48 -10.87
N ARG A 74 -7.94 -5.97 -9.96
CA ARG A 74 -9.18 -5.29 -9.58
C ARG A 74 -8.93 -3.88 -9.04
N ASN A 75 -7.84 -3.67 -8.30
CA ASN A 75 -7.61 -2.43 -7.57
C ASN A 75 -6.80 -1.38 -8.35
N VAL A 76 -5.97 -1.80 -9.31
CA VAL A 76 -5.10 -0.90 -10.10
C VAL A 76 -5.68 -0.65 -11.48
N ARG A 77 -6.22 -1.68 -12.14
CA ARG A 77 -6.83 -1.57 -13.48
C ARG A 77 -8.18 -2.31 -13.55
N PRO A 78 -9.20 -1.87 -12.79
CA PRO A 78 -10.52 -2.53 -12.77
C PRO A 78 -11.16 -2.66 -14.16
N ASP A 79 -10.89 -1.71 -15.06
CA ASP A 79 -11.54 -1.64 -16.37
C ASP A 79 -10.72 -2.29 -17.51
N ALA A 80 -9.59 -2.93 -17.20
CA ALA A 80 -8.70 -3.48 -18.23
C ALA A 80 -9.11 -4.87 -18.75
N GLY A 81 -10.12 -5.51 -18.14
CA GLY A 81 -10.41 -6.92 -18.41
C GLY A 81 -9.24 -7.81 -18.00
N ALA A 82 -8.69 -8.60 -18.92
CA ALA A 82 -7.48 -9.37 -18.66
C ALA A 82 -6.25 -8.44 -18.59
N TRP A 83 -5.51 -8.50 -17.49
CA TRP A 83 -4.27 -7.75 -17.30
C TRP A 83 -3.12 -8.70 -16.97
N PRO A 84 -2.40 -9.23 -17.98
CA PRO A 84 -1.34 -10.22 -17.78
C PRO A 84 -0.22 -9.75 -16.84
N GLN A 85 0.11 -8.45 -16.86
CA GLN A 85 1.15 -7.86 -16.02
C GLN A 85 0.76 -7.78 -14.53
N ALA A 86 -0.49 -8.12 -14.16
CA ALA A 86 -0.88 -8.25 -12.76
C ALA A 86 -0.04 -9.31 -12.03
N THR A 87 0.33 -10.39 -12.73
CA THR A 87 1.18 -11.46 -12.20
C THR A 87 2.60 -10.95 -11.92
N ASP A 88 3.17 -10.13 -12.81
CA ASP A 88 4.49 -9.52 -12.59
C ASP A 88 4.46 -8.55 -11.40
N LEU A 89 3.41 -7.73 -11.31
CA LEU A 89 3.21 -6.83 -10.18
C LEU A 89 3.04 -7.59 -8.86
N ALA A 90 2.28 -8.68 -8.85
CA ALA A 90 2.15 -9.55 -7.69
C ALA A 90 3.49 -10.16 -7.27
N GLY A 91 4.30 -10.59 -8.25
CA GLY A 91 5.66 -11.09 -8.00
C GLY A 91 6.55 -10.03 -7.37
N TYR A 92 6.49 -8.79 -7.85
CA TYR A 92 7.22 -7.67 -7.26
C TYR A 92 6.74 -7.36 -5.84
N VAL A 93 5.43 -7.27 -5.60
CA VAL A 93 4.85 -6.99 -4.27
C VAL A 93 5.25 -8.07 -3.26
N ALA A 94 5.24 -9.34 -3.65
CA ALA A 94 5.71 -10.44 -2.81
C ALA A 94 7.22 -10.31 -2.47
N ASP A 95 8.07 -9.98 -3.45
CA ASP A 95 9.51 -9.74 -3.20
C ASP A 95 9.74 -8.54 -2.29
N VAL A 96 9.00 -7.44 -2.48
CA VAL A 96 9.02 -6.27 -1.58
C VAL A 96 8.65 -6.67 -0.17
N SER A 97 7.55 -7.40 0.02
CA SER A 97 7.07 -7.82 1.34
C SER A 97 8.14 -8.63 2.08
N ARG A 98 8.71 -9.64 1.39
CA ARG A 98 9.78 -10.49 1.92
C ARG A 98 11.03 -9.68 2.30
N ARG A 99 11.52 -8.80 1.42
CA ARG A 99 12.73 -8.01 1.68
C ARG A 99 12.55 -6.95 2.76
N LEU A 100 11.34 -6.39 2.90
CA LEU A 100 11.04 -5.48 4.01
C LEU A 100 10.98 -6.25 5.33
N ALA A 101 10.49 -7.49 5.34
CA ALA A 101 10.50 -8.36 6.52
C ALA A 101 11.92 -8.71 6.98
N GLU A 102 12.85 -8.88 6.04
CA GLU A 102 14.27 -9.18 6.31
C GLU A 102 15.07 -7.97 6.81
N GLN A 103 14.55 -6.74 6.68
CA GLN A 103 15.23 -5.53 7.14
C GLN A 103 15.09 -5.33 8.66
N PRO A 104 16.20 -5.00 9.36
CA PRO A 104 16.15 -4.66 10.78
C PRO A 104 15.20 -3.51 11.05
N THR A 105 14.40 -3.64 12.11
CA THR A 105 13.47 -2.57 12.51
C THR A 105 14.23 -1.27 12.79
N GLU A 106 15.43 -1.32 13.40
CA GLU A 106 16.24 -0.12 13.65
C GLU A 106 16.60 0.63 12.37
N SER A 107 16.94 -0.08 11.29
CA SER A 107 17.26 0.54 10.00
C SER A 107 16.04 1.25 9.40
N ILE A 108 14.87 0.61 9.45
CA ILE A 108 13.63 1.21 8.92
C ILE A 108 13.27 2.47 9.71
N VAL A 109 13.30 2.43 11.05
CA VAL A 109 12.95 3.60 11.87
C VAL A 109 13.99 4.71 11.78
N SER A 110 15.24 4.41 11.44
CA SER A 110 16.27 5.42 11.15
C SER A 110 16.20 5.96 9.72
N GLY A 111 15.13 5.66 8.97
CA GLY A 111 14.92 6.14 7.60
C GLY A 111 15.72 5.40 6.52
N THR A 112 16.38 4.29 6.88
CA THR A 112 17.12 3.44 5.93
C THR A 112 16.26 2.26 5.52
N VAL A 113 15.49 2.43 4.44
CA VAL A 113 14.65 1.39 3.85
C VAL A 113 15.04 1.12 2.41
N ALA A 114 15.17 -0.15 2.05
CA ALA A 114 15.48 -0.59 0.70
C ALA A 114 14.30 -1.33 0.07
N PHE A 115 13.93 -0.93 -1.14
CA PHE A 115 12.99 -1.65 -1.97
C PHE A 115 13.75 -2.37 -3.10
N PRO A 116 13.33 -3.58 -3.50
CA PRO A 116 13.89 -4.21 -4.70
C PRO A 116 13.66 -3.34 -5.93
N VAL A 117 14.56 -3.43 -6.90
CA VAL A 117 14.33 -2.84 -8.23
C VAL A 117 13.29 -3.72 -8.96
N PRO A 118 12.24 -3.15 -9.56
CA PRO A 118 11.33 -3.90 -10.41
C PRO A 118 12.10 -4.63 -11.51
N LYS A 119 11.78 -5.90 -11.74
CA LYS A 119 12.34 -6.64 -12.87
C LYS A 119 11.86 -5.97 -14.16
N THR A 120 12.79 -5.65 -15.05
CA THR A 120 12.43 -5.17 -16.39
C THR A 120 11.79 -6.32 -17.15
N ILE A 121 10.59 -6.08 -17.68
CA ILE A 121 9.83 -7.01 -18.54
C ILE A 121 10.23 -6.75 -20.00
#